data_AF-A0A7V1AQQ8-F1
#
_entry.id   AF-A0A7V1AQQ8-F1
#
_cell.length_a   1.000
_cell.length_b   1.000
_cell.length_c   1.000
_cell.angle_alpha   90.00
_cell.angle_beta   90.00
_cell.angle_gamma   90.00
#
_symmetry.space_group_name_H-M   'P 1'
#
loop_
_entity.id
_entity.type
_entity.pdbx_description
1 polymer ?
#
loop_
_entity_poly.entity_id
_entity_poly.type
_entity_poly.pdbx_seq_one_letter_code
_entity_poly.pdbx_strand_id
1 'polypeptide(L)'
;YETLWILFWLHKLPEETRSVLLVHPQGDRSKPLRGIFSTHSPMRPNPIGISQALFLKRDHNRLYVKELDAYVGTPVLDIKSGKKKAE
;
A
#
# COMPACT_ATOMS: atom_id res chain seq x y z
N TYR A 1 7.74 -13.02 14.50
CA TYR A 1 6.53 -12.18 14.70
C TYR A 1 5.44 -12.61 13.73
N GLU A 2 4.17 -12.61 14.18
CA GLU A 2 3.03 -12.73 13.27
C GLU A 2 2.88 -11.43 12.47
N THR A 3 2.37 -11.54 11.23
CA THR A 3 2.19 -10.37 10.35
C THR A 3 0.75 -10.21 9.97
N LEU A 4 0.39 -8.98 9.56
CA LEU A 4 -0.92 -8.64 9.03
C LEU A 4 -0.75 -8.04 7.64
N TRP A 5 -1.56 -8.48 6.70
CA TRP A 5 -1.76 -7.77 5.44
C TRP A 5 -2.77 -6.66 5.68
N ILE A 6 -2.36 -5.42 5.45
CA ILE A 6 -3.21 -4.24 5.58
C ILE A 6 -3.43 -3.68 4.18
N LEU A 7 -4.70 -3.65 3.76
CA LEU A 7 -5.12 -2.96 2.54
C LEU A 7 -5.65 -1.59 2.92
N PHE A 8 -5.22 -0.57 2.21
CA PHE A 8 -5.55 0.82 2.55
C PHE A 8 -5.74 1.67 1.29
N TRP A 9 -6.50 2.76 1.42
CA TRP A 9 -6.81 3.65 0.30
C TRP A 9 -5.81 4.82 0.24
N LEU A 10 -5.13 4.99 -0.89
CA LEU A 10 -4.17 6.07 -1.13
C LEU A 10 -4.91 7.39 -1.39
N HIS A 11 -5.62 7.87 -0.37
CA HIS A 11 -6.56 8.99 -0.37
C HIS A 11 -5.97 10.35 -0.74
N LYS A 12 -4.65 10.51 -0.74
CA LYS A 12 -3.98 11.78 -1.10
C LYS A 12 -3.72 11.94 -2.60
N LEU A 13 -4.00 10.93 -3.40
CA LEU A 13 -3.85 11.03 -4.85
C LEU A 13 -5.02 11.82 -5.46
N PRO A 14 -4.74 12.77 -6.37
CA PRO A 14 -5.79 13.42 -7.15
C PRO A 14 -6.60 12.40 -7.95
N GLU A 15 -7.90 12.63 -8.13
CA GLU A 15 -8.81 11.69 -8.76
C GLU A 15 -8.46 11.41 -10.24
N GLU A 16 -7.90 12.40 -10.92
CA GLU A 16 -7.48 12.32 -12.33
C GLU A 16 -6.39 11.27 -12.53
N THR A 17 -5.56 11.02 -11.49
CA THR A 17 -4.51 10.00 -11.52
C THR A 17 -5.04 8.57 -11.70
N ARG A 18 -6.34 8.35 -11.43
CA ARG A 18 -6.99 7.05 -11.64
C ARG A 18 -7.11 6.67 -13.13
N SER A 19 -7.04 7.65 -14.02
CA SER A 19 -7.07 7.42 -15.49
C SER A 19 -5.69 7.15 -16.10
N VAL A 20 -4.60 7.29 -15.32
CA VAL A 20 -3.23 7.06 -15.79
C VAL A 20 -3.01 5.57 -16.01
N LEU A 21 -2.53 5.21 -17.21
CA LEU A 21 -2.24 3.81 -17.59
C LEU A 21 -0.75 3.54 -17.80
N LEU A 22 0.07 4.58 -17.98
CA LEU A 22 1.51 4.50 -18.19
C LEU A 22 2.23 5.41 -17.20
N VAL A 23 3.31 4.90 -16.62
CA VAL A 23 4.17 5.66 -15.70
C VAL A 23 5.63 5.40 -15.99
N HIS A 24 6.47 6.38 -15.66
CA HIS A 24 7.88 6.13 -15.44
C HIS A 24 8.04 5.47 -14.06
N PRO A 25 8.61 4.25 -13.95
CA PRO A 25 8.76 3.58 -12.66
C PRO A 25 9.46 4.46 -11.62
N GLN A 26 8.88 4.57 -10.43
CA GLN A 26 9.37 5.44 -9.35
C GLN A 26 9.45 6.94 -9.72
N GLY A 27 8.81 7.38 -10.81
CA GLY A 27 8.89 8.74 -11.33
C GLY A 27 10.17 9.05 -12.11
N ASP A 28 11.04 8.07 -12.34
CA ASP A 28 12.35 8.24 -12.98
C ASP A 28 12.20 8.31 -14.51
N ARG A 29 12.28 9.53 -15.06
CA ARG A 29 12.12 9.80 -16.50
C ARG A 29 13.22 9.21 -17.38
N SER A 30 14.34 8.77 -16.80
CA SER A 30 15.38 8.04 -17.57
C SER A 30 14.95 6.61 -17.90
N LYS A 31 14.02 6.02 -17.13
CA LYS A 31 13.46 4.69 -17.40
C LYS A 31 12.32 4.79 -18.42
N PRO A 32 12.15 3.79 -19.30
CA PRO A 32 11.04 3.79 -20.25
C PRO A 32 9.69 3.73 -19.53
N LEU A 33 8.64 4.24 -20.19
CA LEU A 33 7.26 4.09 -19.72
C LEU A 33 6.90 2.61 -19.58
N ARG A 34 6.17 2.30 -18.51
CA ARG A 34 5.63 0.97 -18.21
C ARG A 34 4.14 1.09 -17.90
N GLY A 35 3.39 0.03 -18.24
CA GLY A 35 2.00 -0.10 -17.82
C GLY A 35 1.89 -0.09 -16.30
N ILE A 36 0.94 0.66 -15.74
CA ILE A 36 0.82 0.78 -14.28
C ILE A 36 0.67 -0.56 -13.57
N PHE A 37 0.00 -1.55 -14.19
CA PHE A 37 -0.27 -2.86 -13.61
C PHE A 37 0.98 -3.75 -13.51
N SER A 38 2.06 -3.43 -14.22
CA SER A 38 3.36 -4.08 -14.06
C SER A 38 4.28 -3.34 -13.08
N THR A 39 3.76 -2.35 -12.36
CA THR A 39 4.50 -1.56 -11.37
C THR A 39 3.77 -1.52 -10.03
N HIS A 40 4.46 -1.02 -9.00
CA HIS A 40 3.87 -0.68 -7.70
C HIS A 40 3.49 0.81 -7.60
N SER A 41 3.24 1.47 -8.73
CA SER A 41 2.84 2.89 -8.73
C SER A 41 1.58 3.11 -7.89
N PRO A 42 1.50 4.17 -7.08
CA PRO A 42 0.27 4.53 -6.38
C PRO A 42 -0.82 5.05 -7.33
N MET A 43 -0.44 5.61 -8.49
CA MET A 43 -1.35 6.15 -9.51
C MET A 43 -2.00 5.02 -10.32
N ARG A 44 -3.14 4.53 -9.84
CA ARG A 44 -3.89 3.38 -10.39
C ARG A 44 -5.39 3.68 -10.38
N PRO A 45 -6.20 3.04 -11.25
CA PRO A 45 -7.66 3.21 -11.27
C PRO A 45 -8.32 3.01 -9.91
N ASN A 46 -7.90 1.96 -9.20
CA ASN A 46 -8.26 1.71 -7.82
C ASN A 46 -7.01 1.88 -6.96
N PRO A 47 -6.80 3.04 -6.30
CA PRO A 47 -5.60 3.38 -5.55
C PRO A 47 -5.55 2.65 -4.20
N ILE A 48 -5.53 1.32 -4.26
CA ILE A 48 -5.42 0.42 -3.12
C ILE A 48 -3.93 0.08 -2.93
N GLY A 49 -3.39 0.45 -1.78
CA GLY A 49 -2.09 0.02 -1.28
C GLY A 49 -2.22 -1.26 -0.47
N ILE A 50 -1.14 -2.03 -0.41
CA ILE A 50 -1.02 -3.24 0.41
C ILE A 50 0.34 -3.24 1.09
N SER A 51 0.35 -3.47 2.40
CA SER A 51 1.60 -3.66 3.16
C SER A 51 1.50 -4.85 4.10
N GLN A 52 2.62 -5.56 4.27
CA GLN A 52 2.77 -6.59 5.29
C GLN A 52 3.38 -5.97 6.54
N ALA A 53 2.53 -5.68 7.52
CA ALA A 53 2.95 -5.04 8.76
C ALA A 53 3.24 -6.08 9.86
N LEU A 54 4.23 -5.81 10.69
CA LEU A 54 4.54 -6.64 11.87
C LEU A 54 3.52 -6.36 12.96
N PHE A 55 2.81 -7.38 13.43
CA PHE A 55 1.89 -7.23 14.55
C PHE A 55 2.66 -7.12 15.87
N LEU A 56 2.34 -6.10 16.67
CA LEU A 56 2.93 -5.90 18.00
C LEU A 56 1.97 -6.27 19.12
N LYS A 57 0.79 -5.66 19.12
CA LYS A 57 -0.24 -5.86 20.14
C LYS A 57 -1.60 -5.37 19.66
N ARG A 58 -2.64 -5.86 20.33
CA ARG A 58 -4.02 -5.39 20.20
C ARG A 58 -4.45 -4.75 21.51
N ASP A 59 -5.15 -3.63 21.39
CA ASP A 59 -5.81 -2.92 22.49
C ASP A 59 -7.24 -2.61 22.06
N HIS A 60 -8.20 -3.41 22.51
CA HIS A 60 -9.59 -3.37 22.05
C HIS A 60 -9.73 -3.39 20.52
N ASN A 61 -10.08 -2.25 19.91
CA ASN A 61 -10.27 -2.05 18.47
C ASN A 61 -9.05 -1.40 17.79
N ARG A 62 -7.93 -1.22 18.50
CA ARG A 62 -6.68 -0.66 17.99
C ARG A 62 -5.64 -1.77 17.84
N LEU A 63 -5.02 -1.81 16.67
CA LEU A 63 -3.89 -2.68 16.38
C LEU A 63 -2.63 -1.84 16.29
N TYR A 64 -1.60 -2.24 17.03
CA TYR A 64 -0.29 -1.63 16.98
C TYR A 64 0.59 -2.49 16.08
N VAL A 65 1.17 -1.86 15.06
CA VAL A 65 1.97 -2.54 14.05
C VAL A 65 3.27 -1.76 13.77
N LYS A 66 4.27 -2.43 13.17
CA LYS A 66 5.45 -1.78 12.58
C LYS A 66 5.50 -2.03 11.08
N GLU A 67 6.31 -1.23 10.39
CA GLU A 67 6.61 -1.38 8.95
C GLU A 67 5.39 -1.17 8.04
N LEU A 68 4.38 -0.43 8.52
CA LEU A 68 3.26 0.01 7.69
C LEU A 68 3.68 1.23 6.86
N ASP A 69 3.65 1.09 5.53
CA ASP A 69 3.94 2.16 4.57
C ASP A 69 2.65 2.91 4.21
N ALA A 70 2.09 3.64 5.18
CA ALA A 70 0.89 4.47 4.99
C ALA A 70 1.02 5.77 5.78
N TYR A 71 0.49 6.86 5.22
CA TYR A 71 0.45 8.14 5.93
C TYR A 71 -0.55 8.10 7.10
N VAL A 72 -0.32 8.95 8.10
CA VAL A 72 -1.31 9.21 9.15
C VAL A 72 -2.63 9.65 8.52
N GLY A 73 -3.74 9.07 9.00
CA GLY A 73 -5.09 9.33 8.48
C GLY A 73 -5.48 8.49 7.25
N THR A 74 -4.58 7.64 6.74
CA THR A 74 -4.91 6.76 5.60
C THR A 74 -6.06 5.80 5.96
N PRO A 75 -7.16 5.79 5.17
CA PRO A 75 -8.26 4.87 5.41
C PRO A 75 -7.83 3.41 5.23
N VAL A 76 -8.10 2.59 6.25
CA VAL A 76 -7.95 1.13 6.17
C VAL A 76 -9.18 0.54 5.52
N LEU A 77 -8.99 -0.34 4.54
CA LEU A 77 -10.06 -1.01 3.81
C LEU A 77 -10.27 -2.44 4.32
N ASP A 78 -9.18 -3.16 4.59
CA ASP A 78 -9.25 -4.57 4.97
C ASP A 78 -7.97 -5.00 5.73
N ILE A 79 -8.11 -6.04 6.54
CA ILE A 79 -7.03 -6.63 7.35
C ILE A 79 -7.11 -8.16 7.23
N LYS A 80 -6.02 -8.78 6.80
CA LYS A 80 -5.91 -10.26 6.68
C LYS A 80 -4.72 -10.79 7.47
N SER A 81 -4.80 -12.05 7.90
CA SER A 81 -3.66 -12.73 8.52
C SER A 81 -2.55 -12.91 7.50
N GLY A 82 -1.31 -12.57 7.89
CA GLY A 82 -0.10 -12.82 7.12
C GLY A 82 0.65 -14.03 7.65
N LYS A 83 1.64 -14.51 6.87
CA LYS A 83 2.56 -15.57 7.33
C LYS A 83 3.59 -14.99 8.30
N LYS A 84 4.18 -15.83 9.17
CA LYS A 84 5.40 -15.42 9.89
C LYS A 84 6.47 -15.04 8.86
N LYS A 85 7.14 -13.89 9.02
CA LYS A 85 8.36 -13.63 8.25
C LYS A 85 9.35 -14.73 8.60
N ALA A 86 9.94 -15.37 7.59
CA ALA A 86 11.05 -16.29 7.79
C ALA A 86 12.19 -15.52 8.49
N GLU A 87 12.86 -16.19 9.43
CA GLU A 87 14.06 -15.67 10.10
C GLU A 87 15.20 -15.45 9.10
#